data_AF-A0A971G2Z0-F1
#
_entry.id   AF-A0A971G2Z0-F1
#
_cell.length_a   1.000
_cell.length_b   1.000
_cell.length_c   1.000
_cell.angle_alpha   90.00
_cell.angle_beta   90.00
_cell.angle_gamma   90.00
#
_symmetry.space_group_name_H-M   'P 1'
#
loop_
_entity.id
_entity.type
_entity.pdbx_description
1 polymer ?
#
loop_
_entity_poly.entity_id
_entity_poly.type
_entity_poly.pdbx_seq_one_letter_code
_entity_poly.pdbx_strand_id
1 'polypeptide(L)'
;MPPLAKLREECQVLCNVGNKPGHLRRCVGAGFLFVSDLPKHTSPEELREVMLSLGHADFICKYDKARELLFLDASLPRYECLLASLPKKPPPFPQDEQLHPLYALCSLLLLHPVPLAGQPIESIRLVLKLTEDSVPCLLHAVPAMHQECAVLLRQRMPVPYAAGQVLAAWFDRSIDQ
;
A
#
# COMPACT_ATOMS: atom_id res chain seq x y z
N MET A 1 -7.18 6.91 -10.50
CA MET A 1 -7.59 6.24 -9.24
C MET A 1 -6.35 5.99 -8.37
N PRO A 2 -6.41 6.19 -7.04
CA PRO A 2 -5.31 5.86 -6.13
C PRO A 2 -4.89 4.38 -6.19
N PRO A 3 -3.59 4.04 -6.08
CA PRO A 3 -3.13 2.66 -6.14
C PRO A 3 -3.77 1.76 -5.07
N LEU A 4 -3.93 2.26 -3.84
CA LEU A 4 -4.56 1.49 -2.78
C LEU A 4 -6.08 1.31 -3.01
N ALA A 5 -6.76 2.31 -3.56
CA ALA A 5 -8.17 2.22 -3.93
C ALA A 5 -8.41 1.14 -4.99
N LYS A 6 -7.52 1.04 -5.99
CA LYS A 6 -7.56 -0.04 -6.98
C LYS A 6 -7.52 -1.42 -6.33
N LEU A 7 -6.57 -1.65 -5.42
CA LEU A 7 -6.47 -2.92 -4.70
C LEU A 7 -7.70 -3.18 -3.83
N ARG A 8 -8.27 -2.14 -3.21
CA ARG A 8 -9.48 -2.26 -2.39
C ARG A 8 -10.66 -2.73 -3.23
N GLU A 9 -10.89 -2.13 -4.39
CA GLU A 9 -12.00 -2.51 -5.28
C GLU A 9 -11.87 -3.97 -5.74
N GLU A 10 -10.67 -4.38 -6.14
CA GLU A 10 -10.39 -5.78 -6.52
C GLU A 10 -10.65 -6.74 -5.35
N CYS A 11 -10.15 -6.42 -4.14
CA CYS A 11 -10.43 -7.22 -2.94
C CYS A 11 -11.93 -7.27 -2.62
N GLN A 12 -12.65 -6.15 -2.74
CA GLN A 12 -14.07 -6.05 -2.40
C GLN A 12 -14.92 -6.91 -3.33
N VAL A 13 -14.59 -6.95 -4.63
CA VAL A 13 -15.26 -7.82 -5.60
C VAL A 13 -15.05 -9.29 -5.22
N LEU A 14 -13.81 -9.68 -4.88
CA LEU A 14 -13.48 -11.07 -4.53
C LEU A 14 -14.05 -11.49 -3.17
N CYS A 15 -14.22 -10.56 -2.23
CA CYS A 15 -14.81 -10.83 -0.92
C CYS A 15 -16.35 -10.80 -0.92
N ASN A 16 -16.99 -10.53 -2.06
CA ASN A 16 -18.44 -10.51 -2.17
C ASN A 16 -18.98 -11.89 -2.57
N VAL A 17 -19.21 -12.76 -1.60
CA VAL A 17 -19.85 -14.07 -1.83
C VAL A 17 -21.33 -14.00 -1.52
N GLY A 18 -22.16 -14.47 -2.44
CA GLY A 18 -23.60 -14.67 -2.21
C GLY A 18 -24.37 -13.44 -1.75
N ASN A 19 -23.94 -12.22 -2.12
CA ASN A 19 -24.49 -10.94 -1.67
C ASN A 19 -24.42 -10.69 -0.15
N LYS A 20 -23.51 -11.35 0.58
CA LYS A 20 -23.21 -11.06 1.99
C LYS A 20 -21.81 -10.47 2.12
N PRO A 21 -21.60 -9.18 1.80
CA PRO A 21 -20.28 -8.60 1.83
C PRO A 21 -19.78 -8.50 3.27
N GLY A 22 -18.72 -9.24 3.60
CA GLY A 22 -17.88 -8.87 4.73
C GLY A 22 -17.38 -7.44 4.53
N HIS A 23 -17.39 -6.65 5.59
CA HIS A 23 -16.89 -5.29 5.58
C HIS A 23 -15.36 -5.29 5.47
N LEU A 24 -14.87 -4.87 4.31
CA LEU A 24 -13.45 -4.67 4.05
C LEU A 24 -13.05 -3.25 4.45
N ARG A 25 -12.02 -3.14 5.29
CA ARG A 25 -11.44 -1.84 5.65
C ARG A 25 -9.92 -1.88 5.62
N ARG A 26 -9.31 -0.71 5.57
CA ARG A 26 -7.85 -0.55 5.69
C ARG A 26 -7.39 -1.03 7.06
N CYS A 27 -6.33 -1.83 7.10
CA CYS A 27 -5.73 -2.30 8.34
C CYS A 27 -4.86 -1.20 8.97
N VAL A 28 -5.07 -0.90 10.25
CA VAL A 28 -4.34 0.17 10.98
C VAL A 28 -2.87 -0.20 11.22
N GLY A 29 -2.57 -1.48 11.48
CA GLY A 29 -1.20 -1.93 11.74
C GLY A 29 -0.35 -2.08 10.47
N ALA A 30 0.97 -2.16 10.62
CA ALA A 30 1.91 -2.22 9.50
C ALA A 30 1.88 -3.53 8.69
N GLY A 31 1.24 -4.61 9.16
CA GLY A 31 1.43 -5.95 8.59
C GLY A 31 0.64 -6.30 7.32
N PHE A 32 -0.53 -5.70 7.11
CA PHE A 32 -1.44 -6.05 6.00
C PHE A 32 -2.09 -4.78 5.45
N LEU A 33 -2.53 -4.77 4.19
CA LEU A 33 -3.23 -3.62 3.60
C LEU A 33 -4.65 -3.50 4.13
N PHE A 34 -5.37 -4.61 4.17
CA PHE A 34 -6.79 -4.64 4.54
C PHE A 34 -7.09 -5.70 5.60
N VAL A 35 -8.25 -5.52 6.22
CA VAL A 35 -8.86 -6.48 7.13
C VAL A 35 -10.35 -6.57 6.81
N SER A 36 -10.88 -7.78 6.80
CA SER A 36 -12.28 -8.08 6.55
C SER A 36 -12.86 -8.90 7.70
N ASP A 37 -14.11 -8.64 8.05
CA ASP A 37 -14.89 -9.45 8.98
C ASP A 37 -15.68 -10.57 8.28
N LEU A 38 -15.41 -10.81 6.99
CA LEU A 38 -16.03 -11.87 6.18
C LEU A 38 -16.17 -13.23 6.89
N PRO A 39 -15.17 -13.73 7.67
CA PRO A 39 -15.31 -15.00 8.37
C PRO A 39 -16.53 -15.13 9.29
N LYS A 40 -17.12 -14.01 9.74
CA LYS A 40 -18.31 -13.99 10.59
C LYS A 40 -19.61 -14.22 9.83
N HIS A 41 -19.58 -14.02 8.51
CA HIS A 41 -20.76 -13.98 7.64
C HIS A 41 -20.82 -15.17 6.68
N THR A 42 -19.78 -16.02 6.65
CA THR A 42 -19.60 -17.13 5.72
C THR A 42 -19.35 -18.45 6.44
N SER A 43 -19.72 -19.57 5.81
CA SER A 43 -19.30 -20.89 6.27
C SER A 43 -17.78 -21.10 6.11
N PRO A 44 -17.17 -22.09 6.80
CA PRO A 44 -15.77 -22.45 6.60
C PRO A 44 -15.43 -22.84 5.14
N GLU A 45 -16.38 -23.44 4.43
CA GLU A 45 -16.26 -23.81 3.01
C GLU A 45 -16.25 -22.58 2.11
N GLU A 46 -17.21 -21.67 2.29
CA GLU A 46 -17.29 -20.40 1.56
C GLU A 46 -16.03 -19.54 1.79
N LEU A 47 -15.57 -19.44 3.05
CA LEU A 47 -14.34 -18.72 3.37
C LEU A 47 -13.12 -19.30 2.65
N ARG A 48 -13.03 -20.63 2.56
CA ARG A 48 -11.93 -21.31 1.84
C ARG A 48 -11.96 -20.98 0.35
N GLU A 49 -13.13 -20.98 -0.28
CA GLU A 49 -13.29 -20.62 -1.69
C GLU A 49 -12.89 -19.16 -1.97
N VAL A 50 -13.23 -18.24 -1.07
CA VAL A 50 -12.80 -16.84 -1.16
C VAL A 50 -11.29 -16.71 -1.06
N MET A 51 -10.69 -17.36 -0.06
CA MET A 51 -9.24 -17.34 0.13
C MET A 51 -8.50 -17.93 -1.08
N LEU A 52 -9.03 -18.97 -1.72
CA LEU A 52 -8.49 -19.52 -2.97
C LEU A 52 -8.62 -18.53 -4.12
N SER A 53 -9.78 -17.89 -4.27
CA SER A 53 -10.01 -16.88 -5.32
C SER A 53 -9.09 -15.66 -5.17
N LEU A 54 -8.88 -15.20 -3.93
CA LEU A 54 -7.92 -14.16 -3.59
C LEU A 54 -6.48 -14.60 -3.91
N GLY A 55 -6.11 -15.85 -3.58
CA GLY A 55 -4.82 -16.42 -3.91
C GLY A 55 -4.54 -16.48 -5.42
N HIS A 56 -5.53 -16.88 -6.23
CA HIS A 56 -5.44 -16.85 -7.70
C HIS A 56 -5.31 -15.43 -8.26
N ALA A 57 -5.80 -14.42 -7.53
CA ALA A 57 -5.67 -13.02 -7.86
C ALA A 57 -4.44 -12.36 -7.21
N ASP A 58 -3.46 -13.15 -6.78
CA ASP A 58 -2.19 -12.70 -6.20
C ASP A 58 -2.34 -11.88 -4.90
N PHE A 59 -3.35 -12.20 -4.09
CA PHE A 59 -3.48 -11.67 -2.72
C PHE A 59 -2.99 -12.68 -1.68
N ILE A 60 -2.31 -12.17 -0.67
CA ILE A 60 -1.92 -12.91 0.52
C ILE A 60 -3.05 -12.81 1.54
N CYS A 61 -3.54 -13.97 1.99
CA CYS A 61 -4.61 -14.06 2.97
C CYS A 61 -4.08 -14.65 4.28
N LYS A 62 -4.41 -14.03 5.42
CA LYS A 62 -4.18 -14.60 6.74
C LYS A 62 -5.47 -14.57 7.57
N TYR A 63 -6.02 -15.74 7.83
CA TYR A 63 -7.18 -15.89 8.71
C TYR A 63 -6.74 -15.97 10.17
N ASP A 64 -7.29 -15.08 11.01
CA ASP A 64 -7.20 -15.12 12.46
C ASP A 64 -8.49 -15.70 13.02
N LYS A 65 -8.45 -16.99 13.38
CA LYS A 65 -9.60 -17.71 13.94
C LYS A 65 -10.05 -17.18 15.30
N ALA A 66 -9.13 -16.64 16.11
CA ALA A 66 -9.48 -16.16 17.45
C ALA A 66 -10.26 -14.84 17.39
N ARG A 67 -9.98 -14.00 16.38
CA ARG A 67 -10.65 -12.71 16.18
C ARG A 67 -11.75 -12.75 15.12
N GLU A 68 -11.86 -13.87 14.40
CA GLU A 68 -12.72 -14.04 13.23
C GLU A 68 -12.49 -12.93 12.20
N LEU A 69 -11.21 -12.66 11.88
CA LEU A 69 -10.79 -11.64 10.94
C LEU A 69 -9.93 -12.23 9.83
N LEU A 70 -10.16 -11.78 8.61
CA LEU A 70 -9.34 -12.09 7.45
C LEU A 70 -8.45 -10.88 7.12
N PHE A 71 -7.14 -11.05 7.24
CA PHE A 71 -6.15 -10.04 6.86
C PHE A 71 -5.70 -10.27 5.43
N LEU A 72 -5.57 -9.18 4.67
CA LEU A 72 -5.29 -9.21 3.23
C LEU A 72 -4.13 -8.28 2.88
N ASP A 73 -3.23 -8.78 2.05
CA ASP A 73 -2.15 -8.01 1.46
C ASP A 73 -1.97 -8.39 -0.02
N ALA A 74 -1.25 -7.57 -0.77
CA ALA A 74 -0.81 -7.89 -2.11
C ALA A 74 0.42 -8.81 -2.06
N SER A 75 0.50 -9.79 -2.95
CA SER A 75 1.75 -10.54 -3.18
C SER A 75 2.77 -9.66 -3.91
N LEU A 76 4.01 -10.14 -3.99
CA LEU A 76 5.06 -9.45 -4.75
C LEU A 76 4.65 -9.23 -6.23
N PRO A 77 4.18 -10.25 -6.99
CA PRO A 77 3.63 -10.04 -8.34
C PRO A 77 2.51 -8.98 -8.41
N ARG A 78 1.62 -8.95 -7.42
CA ARG A 78 0.52 -7.98 -7.40
C ARG A 78 1.02 -6.55 -7.18
N TYR A 79 2.00 -6.37 -6.29
CA TYR A 79 2.68 -5.09 -6.14
C TYR A 79 3.39 -4.68 -7.43
N GLU A 80 4.10 -5.58 -8.11
CA GLU A 80 4.76 -5.29 -9.39
C GLU A 80 3.76 -4.79 -10.43
N CYS A 81 2.63 -5.49 -10.58
CA CYS A 81 1.55 -5.08 -11.48
C CYS A 81 0.99 -3.69 -11.14
N LEU A 82 0.76 -3.42 -9.85
CA LEU A 82 0.27 -2.13 -9.38
C LEU A 82 1.26 -1.00 -9.70
N LEU A 83 2.55 -1.22 -9.39
CA LEU A 83 3.61 -0.22 -9.46
C LEU A 83 4.14 0.02 -10.88
N ALA A 84 3.94 -0.93 -11.80
CA ALA A 84 4.47 -0.86 -13.17
C ALA A 84 4.03 0.41 -13.93
N SER A 85 2.83 0.91 -13.64
CA SER A 85 2.25 2.09 -14.28
C SER A 85 2.57 3.41 -13.58
N LEU A 86 3.18 3.39 -12.40
CA LEU A 86 3.41 4.59 -11.61
C LEU A 86 4.63 5.38 -12.08
N PRO A 87 4.67 6.72 -11.84
CA PRO A 87 5.78 7.55 -12.23
C PRO A 87 7.10 7.05 -11.64
N LYS A 88 8.15 7.12 -12.45
CA LYS A 88 9.53 6.71 -12.09
C LYS A 88 10.46 7.90 -11.88
N LYS A 89 9.94 9.11 -12.06
CA LYS A 89 10.64 10.38 -11.91
C LYS A 89 9.91 11.25 -10.90
N PRO A 90 10.61 12.10 -10.15
CA PRO A 90 9.97 13.06 -9.26
C PRO A 90 8.96 13.93 -10.04
N PRO A 91 7.86 14.34 -9.39
CA PRO A 91 6.92 15.30 -9.95
C PRO A 91 7.59 16.68 -10.10
N PRO A 92 6.92 17.69 -10.69
CA PRO A 92 7.37 19.08 -10.60
C PRO A 92 7.51 19.54 -9.14
N PHE A 93 8.42 20.49 -8.90
CA PHE A 93 8.60 21.06 -7.56
C PHE A 93 7.31 21.76 -7.09
N PRO A 94 6.76 21.41 -5.90
CA PRO A 94 5.49 21.96 -5.44
C PRO A 94 5.62 23.43 -5.03
N GLN A 95 4.60 24.22 -5.35
CA GLN A 95 4.52 25.62 -4.92
C GLN A 95 4.21 25.76 -3.44
N ASP A 96 3.40 24.84 -2.89
CA ASP A 96 3.10 24.81 -1.46
C ASP A 96 4.32 24.33 -0.65
N GLU A 97 4.86 25.25 0.16
CA GLU A 97 6.01 25.00 1.03
C GLU A 97 5.77 23.88 2.04
N GLN A 98 4.52 23.64 2.44
CA GLN A 98 4.18 22.56 3.37
C GLN A 98 4.47 21.18 2.78
N LEU A 99 4.50 21.06 1.45
CA LEU A 99 4.77 19.81 0.74
C LEU A 99 6.26 19.58 0.46
N HIS A 100 7.14 20.56 0.73
CA HIS A 100 8.58 20.44 0.46
C HIS A 100 9.24 19.22 1.14
N PRO A 101 8.95 18.89 2.42
CA PRO A 101 9.51 17.70 3.05
C PRO A 101 9.08 16.41 2.34
N LEU A 102 7.81 16.32 1.93
CA LEU A 102 7.28 15.15 1.24
C LEU A 102 7.89 15.01 -0.17
N TYR A 103 8.06 16.14 -0.86
CA TYR A 103 8.74 16.18 -2.16
C TYR A 103 10.20 15.75 -2.05
N ALA A 104 10.92 16.19 -1.02
CA ALA A 104 12.30 15.80 -0.77
C ALA A 104 12.41 14.27 -0.54
N LEU A 105 11.48 13.69 0.24
CA LEU A 105 11.41 12.24 0.43
C LEU A 105 11.11 11.49 -0.87
N CYS A 106 10.11 11.94 -1.63
CA CYS A 106 9.76 11.35 -2.93
C CYS A 106 10.97 11.36 -3.89
N SER A 107 11.65 12.51 -3.98
CA SER A 107 12.83 12.69 -4.82
C SER A 107 13.97 11.78 -4.38
N LEU A 108 14.26 11.71 -3.08
CA LEU A 108 15.28 10.81 -2.53
C LEU A 108 15.00 9.36 -2.91
N LEU A 109 13.79 8.87 -2.69
CA LEU A 109 13.43 7.48 -2.99
C LEU A 109 13.58 7.15 -4.47
N LEU A 110 13.15 8.06 -5.36
CA LEU A 110 13.21 7.85 -6.81
C LEU A 110 14.62 7.94 -7.41
N LEU A 111 15.60 8.49 -6.68
CA LEU A 111 17.01 8.48 -7.07
C LEU A 111 17.69 7.11 -6.90
N HIS A 112 17.05 6.15 -6.22
CA HIS A 112 17.64 4.87 -5.88
C HIS A 112 16.83 3.67 -6.43
N PRO A 113 16.75 3.49 -7.76
CA PRO A 113 16.00 2.39 -8.35
C PRO A 113 16.57 1.03 -7.93
N VAL A 114 15.69 0.13 -7.48
CA VAL A 114 16.04 -1.21 -7.03
C VAL A 114 14.87 -2.18 -7.25
N PRO A 115 15.10 -3.47 -7.57
CA PRO A 115 14.02 -4.44 -7.73
C PRO A 115 13.14 -4.53 -6.49
N LEU A 116 11.83 -4.69 -6.69
CA LEU A 116 10.85 -4.72 -5.59
C LEU A 116 11.16 -5.81 -4.56
N ALA A 117 11.65 -6.98 -4.99
CA ALA A 117 12.01 -8.10 -4.13
C ALA A 117 13.03 -7.76 -3.04
N GLY A 118 13.85 -6.71 -3.23
CA GLY A 118 14.84 -6.25 -2.26
C GLY A 118 14.40 -5.07 -1.41
N GLN A 119 13.24 -4.48 -1.66
CA GLN A 119 12.76 -3.29 -0.97
C GLN A 119 12.01 -3.63 0.33
N PRO A 120 12.03 -2.74 1.34
CA PRO A 120 11.22 -2.91 2.53
C PRO A 120 9.73 -2.73 2.21
N ILE A 121 9.00 -3.84 2.12
CA ILE A 121 7.57 -3.87 1.75
C ILE A 121 6.72 -3.11 2.78
N GLU A 122 7.10 -3.15 4.06
CA GLU A 122 6.42 -2.44 5.14
C GLU A 122 6.33 -0.94 4.86
N SER A 123 7.41 -0.33 4.36
CA SER A 123 7.49 1.10 4.08
C SER A 123 6.67 1.47 2.84
N ILE A 124 6.63 0.58 1.83
CA ILE A 124 5.76 0.73 0.66
C ILE A 124 4.29 0.65 1.07
N ARG A 125 3.94 -0.35 1.90
CA ARG A 125 2.60 -0.55 2.44
C ARG A 125 2.14 0.63 3.27
N LEU A 126 3.03 1.21 4.10
CA LEU A 126 2.76 2.40 4.89
C LEU A 126 2.40 3.59 3.98
N VAL A 127 3.19 3.87 2.95
CA VAL A 127 2.91 4.99 2.02
C VAL A 127 1.62 4.80 1.25
N LEU A 128 1.33 3.57 0.79
CA LEU A 128 0.04 3.27 0.15
C LEU A 128 -1.13 3.64 1.05
N LYS A 129 -1.04 3.36 2.34
CA LYS A 129 -2.08 3.71 3.31
C LYS A 129 -2.15 5.21 3.54
N LEU A 130 -1.02 5.87 3.79
CA LEU A 130 -0.98 7.29 4.12
C LEU A 130 -1.41 8.19 2.96
N THR A 131 -1.19 7.77 1.71
CA THR A 131 -1.64 8.51 0.52
C THR A 131 -3.14 8.47 0.26
N GLU A 132 -3.90 7.70 1.06
CA GLU A 132 -5.36 7.79 1.13
C GLU A 132 -5.87 8.51 2.39
N ASP A 133 -4.99 8.85 3.32
CA ASP A 133 -5.32 9.67 4.48
C ASP A 133 -5.27 11.17 4.16
N SER A 134 -5.42 11.98 5.20
CA SER A 134 -5.19 13.41 5.13
C SER A 134 -3.71 13.77 4.90
N VAL A 135 -3.46 14.89 4.22
CA VAL A 135 -2.12 15.48 4.02
C VAL A 135 -1.34 15.60 5.35
N PRO A 136 -1.93 16.09 6.47
CA PRO A 136 -1.23 16.13 7.75
C PRO A 136 -0.72 14.77 8.24
N CYS A 137 -1.48 13.69 8.05
CA CYS A 137 -1.05 12.35 8.45
C CYS A 137 0.18 11.90 7.65
N LEU A 138 0.19 12.16 6.34
CA LEU A 138 1.31 11.84 5.47
C LEU A 138 2.55 12.67 5.83
N LEU A 139 2.40 13.98 6.02
CA LEU A 139 3.49 14.87 6.42
C LEU A 139 4.08 14.49 7.79
N HIS A 140 3.24 14.07 8.74
CA HIS A 140 3.71 13.62 10.06
C HIS A 140 4.63 12.40 10.00
N ALA A 141 4.45 11.52 9.01
CA ALA A 141 5.28 10.32 8.83
C ALA A 141 6.64 10.60 8.15
N VAL A 142 6.76 11.70 7.42
CA VAL A 142 7.95 12.03 6.60
C VAL A 142 9.27 12.01 7.40
N PRO A 143 9.38 12.61 8.61
CA PRO A 143 10.64 12.60 9.35
C PRO A 143 11.15 11.19 9.68
N ALA A 144 10.25 10.32 10.14
CA ALA A 144 10.60 8.93 10.47
C ALA A 144 11.06 8.16 9.22
N MET A 145 10.37 8.37 8.09
CA MET A 145 10.75 7.75 6.81
C MET A 145 12.10 8.23 6.29
N HIS A 146 12.40 9.53 6.42
CA HIS A 146 13.72 10.07 6.08
C HIS A 146 14.83 9.44 6.94
N GLN A 147 14.58 9.29 8.24
CA GLN A 147 15.53 8.64 9.15
C GLN A 147 15.77 7.19 8.76
N GLU A 148 14.72 6.44 8.44
CA GLU A 148 14.82 5.05 7.95
C GLU A 148 15.65 4.98 6.67
N CYS A 149 15.36 5.84 5.68
CA CYS A 149 16.14 5.90 4.44
C CYS A 149 17.62 6.21 4.71
N ALA A 150 17.92 7.15 5.60
CA ALA A 150 19.29 7.48 5.97
C ALA A 150 20.03 6.33 6.68
N VAL A 151 19.33 5.49 7.44
CA VAL A 151 19.90 4.25 8.01
C VAL A 151 20.20 3.24 6.90
N LEU A 152 19.23 2.97 6.02
CA LEU A 152 19.37 2.01 4.92
C LEU A 152 20.53 2.41 3.99
N LEU A 153 20.61 3.67 3.59
CA LEU A 153 21.68 4.18 2.72
C LEU A 153 23.07 4.04 3.37
N ARG A 154 23.20 4.35 4.67
CA ARG A 154 24.47 4.14 5.41
C ARG A 154 24.88 2.67 5.47
N GLN A 155 23.91 1.78 5.53
CA GLN A 155 24.12 0.32 5.54
C GLN A 155 24.23 -0.28 4.13
N ARG A 156 24.15 0.54 3.07
CA ARG A 156 24.10 0.10 1.66
C ARG A 156 22.95 -0.88 1.38
N MET A 157 21.86 -0.74 2.12
CA MET A 157 20.63 -1.50 1.93
C MET A 157 19.69 -0.76 0.97
N PRO A 158 18.84 -1.50 0.22
CA PRO A 158 17.82 -0.90 -0.63
C PRO A 158 16.86 0.01 0.15
N VAL A 159 16.56 1.19 -0.41
CA VAL A 159 15.48 2.07 0.06
C VAL A 159 14.15 1.70 -0.63
N PRO A 160 12.98 2.09 -0.08
CA PRO A 160 11.69 1.80 -0.68
C PRO A 160 11.40 2.69 -1.91
N TYR A 161 12.13 2.46 -3.02
CA TYR A 161 11.93 3.12 -4.31
C TYR A 161 10.45 3.16 -4.75
N ALA A 162 9.74 2.05 -4.61
CA ALA A 162 8.33 1.93 -4.96
C ALA A 162 7.43 2.84 -4.13
N ALA A 163 7.79 3.14 -2.87
CA ALA A 163 7.09 4.14 -2.08
C ALA A 163 7.24 5.54 -2.70
N GLY A 164 8.41 5.85 -3.27
CA GLY A 164 8.64 7.06 -4.06
C GLY A 164 7.71 7.15 -5.27
N GLN A 165 7.47 6.04 -5.97
CA GLN A 165 6.53 5.99 -7.11
C GLN A 165 5.09 6.27 -6.67
N VAL A 166 4.67 5.73 -5.52
CA VAL A 166 3.35 5.99 -4.94
C VAL A 166 3.20 7.47 -4.56
N LEU A 167 4.24 8.08 -3.97
CA LEU A 167 4.25 9.51 -3.65
C LEU A 167 4.19 10.38 -4.91
N ALA A 168 4.96 10.07 -5.95
CA ALA A 168 4.92 10.81 -7.21
C ALA A 168 3.52 10.75 -7.85
N ALA A 169 2.92 9.55 -7.90
CA ALA A 169 1.56 9.39 -8.38
C ALA A 169 0.50 10.12 -7.53
N TRP A 170 0.80 10.40 -6.26
CA TRP A 170 -0.07 11.17 -5.38
C TRP A 170 0.06 12.68 -5.68
N PHE A 171 1.27 13.18 -5.88
CA PHE A 171 1.52 14.57 -6.31
C PHE A 171 0.83 14.92 -7.62
N ASP A 172 0.91 14.03 -8.64
CA ASP A 172 0.25 14.27 -9.93
C ASP A 172 -1.28 14.44 -9.78
N ARG A 173 -1.89 13.86 -8.74
CA ARG A 173 -3.33 13.98 -8.46
C ARG A 173 -3.70 15.15 -7.58
N SER A 174 -2.79 15.60 -6.70
CA SER A 174 -3.05 16.74 -5.83
C SER A 174 -2.82 18.09 -6.52
N ILE A 175 -2.11 18.10 -7.66
CA ILE A 175 -1.95 19.30 -8.50
C ILE A 175 -3.21 19.59 -9.33
N ASP A 176 -4.04 18.58 -9.60
CA ASP A 176 -5.29 18.71 -10.37
C ASP A 176 -6.53 19.04 -9.51
N GLN A 177 -6.36 19.32 -8.20
CA GLN A 177 -7.43 19.69 -7.25
C GLN A 177 -7.18 21.08 -6.66
#